data_AF-A0A438XQK6-F1
#
_entry.id   AF-A0A438XQK6-F1
#
_cell.length_a   1.000
_cell.length_b   1.000
_cell.length_c   1.000
_cell.angle_alpha   90.00
_cell.angle_beta   90.00
_cell.angle_gamma   90.00
#
_symmetry.space_group_name_H-M   'P 1'
#
loop_
_entity.id
_entity.type
_entity.pdbx_description
1 polymer ?
#
loop_
_entity_poly.entity_id
_entity_poly.type
_entity_poly.pdbx_seq_one_letter_code
_entity_poly.pdbx_strand_id
1 'polypeptide(L)'
;MVKEKSLELPLGHPLVEKLCDLSLKDGVKFNEKSEPNFKKEVLEEDKIKFKQALRVLHAIVNNETSLRYLSDENQKFIEDLAQAEKITNEKIEKTLEIVSYSGVDVDFEKFKNLMLNVDNIAVGLKSYSQSQLLDLDGGHWDLEVPSAPKESVTFRFDNLDSSGKEMDFYARSSLKDLKKGVVAIDFGTKSTTASYMDETGTYRLLSIGGDVDDASLEKYENPTIMEFRYKENFRNAYNALDHRPFTEKNDIEVAHEAQKNAPGVKGNDLYRFFSQLKQWAGADEKQNFRDLIEDFFFRKLH
;
A
#
# COMPACT_ATOMS: atom_id res chain seq x y z
N MET A 1 2.61 -6.84 -33.63
CA MET A 1 1.65 -6.64 -32.53
C MET A 1 2.45 -6.43 -31.27
N VAL A 2 2.32 -5.26 -30.65
CA VAL A 2 2.87 -5.02 -29.29
C VAL A 2 2.09 -5.94 -28.35
N LYS A 3 2.78 -6.75 -27.55
CA LYS A 3 2.12 -7.60 -26.56
C LYS A 3 2.04 -6.79 -25.27
N GLU A 4 0.88 -6.23 -24.98
CA GLU A 4 0.64 -5.54 -23.72
C GLU A 4 0.85 -6.52 -22.56
N LYS A 5 1.75 -6.16 -21.64
CA LYS A 5 1.80 -6.82 -20.33
C LYS A 5 0.56 -6.47 -19.54
N SER A 6 0.11 -7.41 -18.72
CA SER A 6 -1.02 -7.20 -17.82
C SER A 6 -0.72 -7.72 -16.42
N LEU A 7 -1.44 -7.13 -15.46
CA LEU A 7 -1.46 -7.53 -14.06
C LEU A 7 -2.92 -7.64 -13.64
N GLU A 8 -3.36 -8.83 -13.31
CA GLU A 8 -4.70 -9.07 -12.80
C GLU A 8 -4.66 -9.04 -11.26
N LEU A 9 -5.55 -8.25 -10.64
CA LEU A 9 -5.61 -8.11 -9.18
C LEU A 9 -7.04 -8.35 -8.69
N PRO A 10 -7.22 -8.99 -7.51
CA PRO A 10 -8.49 -8.97 -6.81
C PRO A 10 -8.94 -7.52 -6.55
N LEU A 11 -10.24 -7.22 -6.67
CA LEU A 11 -10.74 -5.84 -6.51
C LEU A 11 -10.42 -5.20 -5.14
N GLY A 12 -10.34 -6.01 -4.09
CA GLY A 12 -9.97 -5.56 -2.75
C GLY A 12 -8.47 -5.35 -2.53
N HIS A 13 -7.61 -5.64 -3.50
CA HIS A 13 -6.18 -5.51 -3.34
C HIS A 13 -5.76 -4.03 -3.29
N PRO A 14 -4.93 -3.58 -2.32
CA PRO A 14 -4.56 -2.16 -2.16
C PRO A 14 -3.89 -1.52 -3.39
N LEU A 15 -3.17 -2.32 -4.18
CA LEU A 15 -2.61 -1.83 -5.45
C LEU A 15 -3.67 -1.39 -6.46
N VAL A 16 -4.90 -1.91 -6.41
CA VAL A 16 -5.97 -1.51 -7.34
C VAL A 16 -6.22 -0.01 -7.25
N GLU A 17 -6.34 0.52 -6.03
CA GLU A 17 -6.54 1.95 -5.80
C GLU A 17 -5.36 2.77 -6.35
N LYS A 18 -4.12 2.37 -6.04
CA LYS A 18 -2.92 3.08 -6.50
C LYS A 18 -2.81 3.07 -8.03
N LEU A 19 -3.10 1.95 -8.68
CA LEU A 19 -3.02 1.82 -10.14
C LEU A 19 -4.17 2.56 -10.85
N CYS A 20 -5.37 2.56 -10.27
CA CYS A 20 -6.47 3.40 -10.75
C CYS A 20 -6.07 4.89 -10.71
N ASP A 21 -5.47 5.35 -9.62
CA ASP A 21 -5.03 6.75 -9.50
C ASP A 21 -3.93 7.11 -10.51
N LEU A 22 -3.00 6.18 -10.79
CA LEU A 22 -1.96 6.38 -11.81
C LEU A 22 -2.52 6.39 -13.25
N SER A 23 -3.65 5.73 -13.49
CA SER A 23 -4.35 5.70 -14.78
C SER A 23 -5.07 7.02 -15.10
N LEU A 24 -5.42 7.82 -14.08
CA LEU A 24 -6.13 9.07 -14.25
C LEU A 24 -5.26 10.13 -14.94
N LYS A 25 -5.89 10.96 -15.78
CA LYS A 25 -5.28 12.18 -16.33
C LYS A 25 -5.03 13.20 -15.21
N ASP A 26 -4.02 14.04 -15.40
CA ASP A 26 -3.62 15.03 -14.40
C ASP A 26 -4.79 15.93 -13.95
N GLY A 27 -4.98 16.03 -12.64
CA GLY A 27 -6.03 16.85 -12.01
C GLY A 27 -7.36 16.14 -11.78
N VAL A 28 -7.58 14.95 -12.36
CA VAL A 28 -8.75 14.12 -12.08
C VAL A 28 -8.50 13.30 -10.81
N LYS A 29 -9.45 13.30 -9.87
CA LYS A 29 -9.39 12.52 -8.63
C LYS A 29 -10.71 11.80 -8.40
N PHE A 30 -10.64 10.58 -7.89
CA PHE A 30 -11.84 9.88 -7.44
C PHE A 30 -12.43 10.57 -6.21
N ASN A 31 -13.74 10.79 -6.19
CA ASN A 31 -14.41 11.41 -5.06
C ASN A 31 -14.88 10.36 -4.06
N GLU A 32 -14.08 10.11 -3.03
CA GLU A 32 -14.43 9.14 -1.97
C GLU A 32 -15.66 9.55 -1.15
N LYS A 33 -16.05 10.83 -1.17
CA LYS A 33 -17.18 11.36 -0.37
C LYS A 33 -18.54 11.19 -1.04
N SER A 34 -18.59 10.89 -2.34
CA SER A 34 -19.86 10.60 -3.00
C SER A 34 -20.25 9.16 -2.71
N GLU A 35 -21.07 8.96 -1.68
CA GLU A 35 -21.61 7.64 -1.38
C GLU A 35 -22.81 7.30 -2.28
N PRO A 36 -22.78 6.16 -2.99
CA PRO A 36 -23.92 5.70 -3.74
C PRO A 36 -25.11 5.40 -2.82
N ASN A 37 -26.32 5.74 -3.26
CA ASN A 37 -27.53 5.41 -2.54
C ASN A 37 -27.96 3.98 -2.85
N PHE A 38 -27.80 3.06 -1.91
CA PHE A 38 -28.15 1.65 -2.11
C PHE A 38 -29.60 1.36 -1.71
N LYS A 39 -30.22 0.40 -2.40
CA LYS A 39 -31.47 -0.18 -1.89
C LYS A 39 -31.23 -0.93 -0.57
N LYS A 40 -32.29 -1.08 0.24
CA LYS A 40 -32.20 -1.63 1.61
C LYS A 40 -31.78 -3.10 1.63
N GLU A 41 -32.10 -3.84 0.57
CA GLU A 41 -31.80 -5.26 0.40
C GLU A 41 -30.33 -5.56 0.01
N VAL A 42 -29.52 -4.54 -0.30
CA VAL A 42 -28.11 -4.72 -0.67
C VAL A 42 -27.28 -5.01 0.59
N LEU A 43 -26.50 -6.09 0.56
CA LEU A 43 -25.61 -6.50 1.65
C LEU A 43 -24.40 -5.57 1.77
N GLU A 44 -23.84 -5.41 2.97
CA GLU A 44 -22.65 -4.55 3.18
C GLU A 44 -21.44 -5.01 2.38
N GLU A 45 -21.25 -6.31 2.22
CA GLU A 45 -20.16 -6.86 1.40
C GLU A 45 -20.26 -6.43 -0.07
N ASP A 46 -21.47 -6.44 -0.64
CA ASP A 46 -21.72 -6.03 -2.02
C ASP A 46 -21.56 -4.52 -2.20
N LYS A 47 -21.90 -3.73 -1.18
CA LYS A 47 -21.63 -2.28 -1.18
C LYS A 47 -20.13 -1.99 -1.23
N ILE A 48 -19.33 -2.73 -0.47
CA ILE A 48 -17.86 -2.57 -0.45
C ILE A 48 -17.29 -2.92 -1.82
N LYS A 49 -17.64 -4.08 -2.37
CA LYS A 49 -17.19 -4.52 -3.71
C LYS A 49 -17.62 -3.54 -4.79
N PHE A 50 -18.85 -3.04 -4.73
CA PHE A 50 -19.35 -2.05 -5.68
C PHE A 50 -18.58 -0.74 -5.61
N LYS A 51 -18.25 -0.24 -4.41
CA LYS A 51 -17.43 0.97 -4.24
C LYS A 51 -16.02 0.78 -4.85
N GLN A 52 -15.41 -0.40 -4.69
CA GLN A 52 -14.13 -0.74 -5.33
C GLN A 52 -14.26 -0.76 -6.86
N ALA A 53 -15.31 -1.40 -7.38
CA ALA A 53 -15.58 -1.46 -8.81
C ALA A 53 -15.88 -0.07 -9.42
N LEU A 54 -16.56 0.81 -8.69
CA LEU A 54 -16.79 2.20 -9.12
C LEU A 54 -15.48 2.97 -9.29
N ARG A 55 -14.48 2.73 -8.42
CA ARG A 55 -13.15 3.35 -8.58
C ARG A 55 -12.48 2.88 -9.87
N VAL A 56 -12.60 1.59 -10.19
CA VAL A 56 -12.11 1.04 -11.45
C VAL A 56 -12.83 1.64 -12.65
N LEU A 57 -14.17 1.66 -12.64
CA LEU A 57 -14.95 2.30 -13.71
C LEU A 57 -14.57 3.76 -13.90
N HIS A 58 -14.36 4.49 -12.80
CA HIS A 58 -13.92 5.87 -12.85
C HIS A 58 -12.54 6.02 -13.54
N ALA A 59 -11.60 5.11 -13.30
CA ALA A 59 -10.33 5.08 -14.02
C ALA A 59 -10.55 4.83 -15.53
N ILE A 60 -11.37 3.84 -15.88
CA ILE A 60 -11.66 3.48 -17.28
C ILE A 60 -12.27 4.65 -18.05
N VAL A 61 -13.31 5.30 -17.52
CA VAL A 61 -14.01 6.37 -18.25
C VAL A 61 -13.19 7.65 -18.40
N ASN A 62 -12.19 7.86 -17.53
CA ASN A 62 -11.31 9.03 -17.58
C ASN A 62 -9.99 8.76 -18.31
N ASN A 63 -9.81 7.58 -18.89
CA ASN A 63 -8.63 7.19 -19.64
C ASN A 63 -9.05 6.74 -21.06
N GLU A 64 -8.71 7.53 -22.07
CA GLU A 64 -9.11 7.27 -23.47
C GLU A 64 -8.62 5.91 -23.98
N THR A 65 -7.42 5.49 -23.57
CA THR A 65 -6.87 4.19 -23.93
C THR A 65 -7.71 3.06 -23.33
N SER A 66 -8.20 3.22 -22.10
CA SER A 66 -9.01 2.21 -21.41
C SER A 66 -10.42 2.06 -22.01
N LEU A 67 -10.97 3.12 -22.60
CA LEU A 67 -12.30 3.09 -23.24
C LEU A 67 -12.40 2.06 -24.37
N ARG A 68 -11.28 1.69 -25.01
CA ARG A 68 -11.25 0.69 -26.09
C ARG A 68 -11.69 -0.71 -25.66
N TYR A 69 -11.71 -0.98 -24.34
CA TYR A 69 -12.15 -2.24 -23.77
C TYR A 69 -13.64 -2.27 -23.44
N LEU A 70 -14.33 -1.13 -23.53
CA LEU A 70 -15.77 -1.05 -23.31
C LEU A 70 -16.54 -1.13 -24.63
N SER A 71 -17.62 -1.93 -24.64
CA SER A 71 -18.62 -1.87 -25.71
C SER A 71 -19.50 -0.63 -25.55
N ASP A 72 -20.14 -0.20 -26.65
CA ASP A 72 -21.12 0.89 -26.63
C ASP A 72 -22.25 0.64 -25.63
N GLU A 73 -22.67 -0.62 -25.47
CA GLU A 73 -23.68 -1.03 -24.48
C GLU A 73 -23.20 -0.80 -23.05
N ASN A 74 -21.96 -1.14 -22.74
CA ASN A 74 -21.38 -0.95 -21.42
C ASN A 74 -21.12 0.54 -21.11
N GLN A 75 -20.70 1.31 -22.10
CA GLN A 75 -20.54 2.76 -21.94
C GLN A 75 -21.88 3.40 -21.57
N LYS A 76 -22.95 3.06 -22.29
CA LYS A 76 -24.30 3.51 -21.98
C LYS A 76 -24.76 3.07 -20.58
N PHE A 77 -24.48 1.83 -20.19
CA PHE A 77 -24.78 1.36 -18.84
C PHE A 77 -24.08 2.20 -17.76
N ILE A 78 -22.81 2.57 -17.96
CA ILE A 78 -22.06 3.39 -17.00
C ILE A 78 -22.65 4.81 -16.91
N GLU A 79 -23.08 5.40 -18.02
CA GLU A 79 -23.80 6.69 -18.04
C GLU A 79 -25.12 6.60 -17.27
N ASP A 80 -25.92 5.56 -17.50
CA ASP A 80 -27.17 5.30 -16.78
C ASP A 80 -26.93 5.03 -15.28
N LEU A 81 -25.80 4.38 -14.94
CA LEU A 81 -25.38 4.13 -13.56
C LEU A 81 -25.07 5.44 -12.83
N ALA A 82 -24.43 6.41 -13.48
CA ALA A 82 -24.11 7.71 -12.90
C ALA A 82 -25.37 8.54 -12.57
N GLN A 83 -26.47 8.31 -13.28
CA GLN A 83 -27.77 8.98 -13.04
C GLN A 83 -28.72 8.16 -12.15
N ALA A 84 -28.26 7.01 -11.65
CA ALA A 84 -29.10 6.12 -10.86
C ALA A 84 -29.47 6.72 -9.51
N GLU A 85 -30.77 6.91 -9.25
CA GLU A 85 -31.25 7.35 -7.93
C GLU A 85 -30.93 6.32 -6.83
N LYS A 86 -30.99 5.02 -7.19
CA LYS A 86 -30.67 3.90 -6.30
C LYS A 86 -29.91 2.79 -7.01
N ILE A 87 -28.98 2.19 -6.28
CA ILE A 87 -28.19 1.03 -6.69
C ILE A 87 -28.88 -0.27 -6.24
N THR A 88 -29.07 -1.19 -7.18
CA THR A 88 -29.68 -2.51 -6.99
C THR A 88 -28.63 -3.61 -7.11
N ASN A 89 -28.92 -4.82 -6.63
CA ASN A 89 -28.02 -5.98 -6.81
C ASN A 89 -27.71 -6.24 -8.30
N GLU A 90 -28.70 -6.12 -9.18
CA GLU A 90 -28.50 -6.26 -10.63
C GLU A 90 -27.48 -5.25 -11.19
N LYS A 91 -27.54 -3.98 -10.74
CA LYS A 91 -26.54 -2.97 -11.13
C LYS A 91 -25.16 -3.30 -10.59
N ILE A 92 -25.08 -3.81 -9.36
CA ILE A 92 -23.81 -4.22 -8.74
C ILE A 92 -23.20 -5.37 -9.52
N GLU A 93 -23.97 -6.43 -9.78
CA GLU A 93 -23.53 -7.59 -10.56
C GLU A 93 -23.04 -7.18 -11.95
N LYS A 94 -23.80 -6.32 -12.64
CA LYS A 94 -23.42 -5.82 -13.97
C LYS A 94 -22.15 -4.97 -13.94
N THR A 95 -21.99 -4.12 -12.94
CA THR A 95 -20.77 -3.33 -12.72
C THR A 95 -19.55 -4.22 -12.48
N LEU A 96 -19.67 -5.22 -11.61
CA LEU A 96 -18.60 -6.18 -11.33
C LEU A 96 -18.25 -6.99 -12.58
N GLU A 97 -19.26 -7.41 -13.34
CA GLU A 97 -19.07 -8.10 -14.63
C GLU A 97 -18.25 -7.24 -15.59
N ILE A 98 -18.65 -5.98 -15.81
CA ILE A 98 -17.94 -5.03 -16.70
C ILE A 98 -16.48 -4.90 -16.29
N VAL A 99 -16.22 -4.69 -15.00
CA VAL A 99 -14.86 -4.53 -14.49
C VAL A 99 -14.01 -5.79 -14.72
N SER A 100 -14.59 -6.99 -14.58
CA SER A 100 -13.85 -8.26 -14.67
C SER A 100 -13.24 -8.53 -16.05
N TYR A 101 -13.84 -8.03 -17.14
CA TYR A 101 -13.30 -8.21 -18.50
C TYR A 101 -12.73 -6.93 -19.13
N SER A 102 -12.87 -5.78 -18.46
CA SER A 102 -12.31 -4.52 -18.94
C SER A 102 -10.84 -4.39 -18.54
N GLY A 103 -10.07 -3.69 -19.38
CA GLY A 103 -8.70 -3.30 -19.06
C GLY A 103 -8.63 -1.88 -18.51
N VAL A 104 -7.73 -1.66 -17.55
CA VAL A 104 -7.31 -0.31 -17.13
C VAL A 104 -5.90 -0.07 -17.62
N ASP A 105 -5.72 0.87 -18.54
CA ASP A 105 -4.40 1.27 -19.02
C ASP A 105 -3.68 2.13 -17.97
N VAL A 106 -2.44 1.78 -17.67
CA VAL A 106 -1.56 2.48 -16.74
C VAL A 106 -0.22 2.71 -17.43
N ASP A 107 0.27 3.95 -17.35
CA ASP A 107 1.60 4.30 -17.85
C ASP A 107 2.68 3.44 -17.17
N PHE A 108 3.47 2.75 -17.98
CA PHE A 108 4.44 1.78 -17.48
C PHE A 108 5.54 2.42 -16.63
N GLU A 109 5.96 3.65 -16.92
CA GLU A 109 6.97 4.36 -16.15
C GLU A 109 6.44 4.78 -14.77
N LYS A 110 5.19 5.26 -14.70
CA LYS A 110 4.50 5.53 -13.42
C LYS A 110 4.36 4.26 -12.59
N PHE A 111 3.95 3.15 -13.21
CA PHE A 111 3.88 1.84 -12.55
C PHE A 111 5.25 1.40 -11.99
N LYS A 112 6.30 1.45 -12.83
CA LYS A 112 7.66 1.09 -12.44
C LYS A 112 8.13 1.94 -11.26
N ASN A 113 7.92 3.26 -11.32
CA ASN A 113 8.29 4.17 -10.24
C ASN A 113 7.53 3.85 -8.94
N LEU A 114 6.24 3.52 -9.01
CA LEU A 114 5.48 3.08 -7.84
C LEU A 114 6.11 1.82 -7.23
N MET A 115 6.35 0.79 -8.05
CA MET A 115 6.86 -0.49 -7.56
C MET A 115 8.29 -0.39 -6.99
N LEU A 116 9.16 0.41 -7.61
CA LEU A 116 10.53 0.61 -7.12
C LEU A 116 10.59 1.38 -5.79
N ASN A 117 9.54 2.12 -5.42
CA ASN A 117 9.50 2.96 -4.24
C ASN A 117 8.60 2.42 -3.11
N VAL A 118 8.06 1.20 -3.21
CA VAL A 118 7.15 0.65 -2.18
C VAL A 118 7.77 0.71 -0.78
N ASP A 119 9.02 0.28 -0.62
CA ASP A 119 9.73 0.31 0.68
C ASP A 119 10.13 1.73 1.11
N ASN A 120 10.39 2.63 0.15
CA ASN A 120 10.65 4.03 0.46
C ASN A 120 9.43 4.72 1.05
N ILE A 121 8.26 4.45 0.48
CA ILE A 121 6.98 4.99 0.95
C ILE A 121 6.60 4.36 2.30
N ALA A 122 6.71 3.03 2.42
CA ALA A 122 6.25 2.32 3.59
C ALA A 122 7.11 2.57 4.83
N VAL A 123 8.43 2.58 4.67
CA VAL A 123 9.38 2.58 5.80
C VAL A 123 10.62 3.45 5.57
N GLY A 124 10.67 4.25 4.50
CA GLY A 124 11.76 5.20 4.26
C GLY A 124 13.07 4.60 3.75
N LEU A 125 13.07 3.33 3.32
CA LEU A 125 14.27 2.68 2.77
C LEU A 125 14.62 3.22 1.37
N LYS A 126 15.83 2.90 0.90
CA LYS A 126 16.27 3.24 -0.45
C LYS A 126 15.41 2.50 -1.48
N SER A 127 15.06 3.19 -2.56
CA SER A 127 14.33 2.61 -3.69
C SER A 127 15.10 1.44 -4.31
N TYR A 128 14.37 0.45 -4.82
CA TYR A 128 14.98 -0.70 -5.50
C TYR A 128 15.70 -0.27 -6.79
N SER A 129 16.72 -1.03 -7.19
CA SER A 129 17.27 -0.92 -8.53
C SER A 129 16.26 -1.40 -9.57
N GLN A 130 16.35 -0.90 -10.80
CA GLN A 130 15.44 -1.33 -11.88
C GLN A 130 15.48 -2.84 -12.13
N SER A 131 16.65 -3.47 -11.97
CA SER A 131 16.82 -4.93 -12.08
C SER A 131 15.90 -5.73 -11.15
N GLN A 132 15.51 -5.17 -10.00
CA GLN A 132 14.57 -5.83 -9.09
C GLN A 132 13.22 -6.10 -9.76
N LEU A 133 12.77 -5.22 -10.66
CA LEU A 133 11.48 -5.37 -11.34
C LEU A 133 11.63 -6.01 -12.72
N LEU A 134 12.69 -5.64 -13.44
CA LEU A 134 12.81 -5.88 -14.88
C LEU A 134 13.64 -7.11 -15.25
N ASP A 135 14.48 -7.63 -14.35
CA ASP A 135 15.31 -8.80 -14.64
C ASP A 135 14.58 -10.09 -14.27
N LEU A 136 14.82 -11.16 -15.06
CA LEU A 136 14.21 -12.47 -14.86
C LEU A 136 14.54 -13.10 -13.50
N ASP A 137 15.77 -12.89 -13.02
CA ASP A 137 16.23 -13.40 -11.72
C ASP A 137 15.82 -12.50 -10.55
N GLY A 138 15.31 -11.30 -10.85
CA GLY A 138 14.70 -10.40 -9.89
C GLY A 138 13.25 -10.79 -9.62
N GLY A 139 12.38 -9.80 -9.74
CA GLY A 139 10.95 -9.85 -9.53
C GLY A 139 10.50 -9.26 -8.19
N HIS A 140 9.27 -8.75 -8.16
CA HIS A 140 8.71 -8.04 -7.02
C HIS A 140 7.69 -8.90 -6.27
N TRP A 141 7.76 -8.89 -4.94
CA TRP A 141 6.87 -9.69 -4.09
C TRP A 141 5.41 -9.30 -4.24
N ASP A 142 5.12 -8.00 -4.28
CA ASP A 142 3.74 -7.51 -4.35
C ASP A 142 3.06 -7.71 -5.72
N LEU A 143 3.77 -8.32 -6.68
CA LEU A 143 3.21 -8.75 -7.96
C LEU A 143 2.88 -10.24 -7.96
N GLU A 144 3.30 -10.99 -6.94
CA GLU A 144 2.86 -12.37 -6.73
C GLU A 144 1.49 -12.37 -6.06
N VAL A 145 0.45 -12.38 -6.88
CA VAL A 145 -0.93 -12.52 -6.42
C VAL A 145 -1.44 -13.94 -6.65
N PRO A 146 -2.23 -14.51 -5.72
CA PRO A 146 -2.97 -15.75 -5.97
C PRO A 146 -3.83 -15.61 -7.22
N SER A 147 -4.17 -16.72 -7.89
CA SER A 147 -5.09 -16.70 -9.03
C SER A 147 -6.33 -15.89 -8.69
N ALA A 148 -6.56 -14.83 -9.47
CA ALA A 148 -7.54 -13.82 -9.11
C ALA A 148 -8.96 -14.43 -9.09
N PRO A 149 -9.78 -14.09 -8.08
CA PRO A 149 -11.16 -14.56 -8.03
C PRO A 149 -11.97 -13.94 -9.18
N LYS A 150 -13.23 -14.38 -9.34
CA LYS A 150 -14.19 -13.82 -10.30
C LYS A 150 -14.37 -12.29 -10.19
N GLU A 151 -13.98 -11.71 -9.05
CA GLU A 151 -13.99 -10.28 -8.73
C GLU A 151 -12.57 -9.71 -8.84
N SER A 152 -12.10 -9.56 -10.08
CA SER A 152 -10.78 -9.05 -10.41
C SER A 152 -10.85 -7.87 -11.38
N VAL A 153 -9.72 -7.19 -11.54
CA VAL A 153 -9.50 -6.16 -12.56
C VAL A 153 -8.17 -6.44 -13.25
N THR A 154 -8.14 -6.24 -14.56
CA THR A 154 -6.91 -6.36 -15.36
C THR A 154 -6.32 -4.98 -15.63
N PHE A 155 -5.14 -4.71 -15.07
CA PHE A 155 -4.32 -3.56 -15.45
C PHE A 155 -3.45 -3.92 -16.65
N ARG A 156 -3.29 -2.97 -17.57
CA ARG A 156 -2.50 -3.12 -18.80
C ARG A 156 -1.50 -1.99 -18.89
N PHE A 157 -0.33 -2.30 -19.45
CA PHE A 157 0.79 -1.37 -19.49
C PHE A 157 1.32 -1.24 -20.91
N ASP A 158 1.64 0.00 -21.30
CA ASP A 158 2.39 0.32 -22.50
C ASP A 158 3.89 0.08 -22.26
N ASN A 159 4.24 -1.19 -22.05
CA ASN A 159 5.55 -1.66 -21.61
C ASN A 159 6.63 -1.53 -22.71
N LEU A 160 6.89 -0.32 -23.19
CA LEU A 160 7.90 0.00 -24.18
C LEU A 160 8.97 0.90 -23.58
N ASP A 161 10.25 0.59 -23.83
CA ASP A 161 11.34 1.50 -23.49
C ASP A 161 11.43 2.68 -24.48
N SER A 162 12.37 3.61 -24.24
CA SER A 162 12.61 4.77 -25.11
C SER A 162 13.02 4.41 -26.56
N SER A 163 13.38 3.15 -26.81
CA SER A 163 13.71 2.62 -28.14
C SER A 163 12.55 1.86 -28.80
N GLY A 164 11.41 1.74 -28.11
CA GLY A 164 10.25 0.99 -28.56
C GLY A 164 10.38 -0.52 -28.37
N LYS A 165 11.31 -0.97 -27.52
CA LYS A 165 11.46 -2.39 -27.18
C LYS A 165 10.56 -2.75 -26.01
N GLU A 166 9.91 -3.90 -26.12
CA GLU A 166 9.06 -4.46 -25.07
C GLU A 166 9.88 -4.72 -23.79
N MET A 167 9.35 -4.25 -22.67
CA MET A 167 9.90 -4.43 -21.33
C MET A 167 9.05 -5.44 -20.56
N ASP A 168 9.71 -6.32 -19.83
CA ASP A 168 9.03 -7.23 -18.91
C ASP A 168 9.07 -6.69 -17.48
N PHE A 169 8.11 -7.14 -16.67
CA PHE A 169 8.22 -7.15 -15.23
C PHE A 169 7.90 -8.55 -14.71
N TYR A 170 8.46 -8.87 -13.56
CA TYR A 170 8.39 -10.21 -12.99
C TYR A 170 7.83 -10.18 -11.56
N ALA A 171 6.95 -11.11 -11.26
CA ALA A 171 6.57 -11.43 -9.89
C ALA A 171 7.59 -12.41 -9.30
N ARG A 172 7.83 -12.31 -7.98
CA ARG A 172 8.72 -13.22 -7.27
C ARG A 172 8.09 -13.62 -5.96
N SER A 173 8.20 -14.90 -5.61
CA SER A 173 7.76 -15.34 -4.30
C SER A 173 8.66 -14.87 -3.18
N SER A 174 8.07 -14.23 -2.17
CA SER A 174 8.76 -13.88 -0.93
C SER A 174 9.32 -15.12 -0.21
N LEU A 175 8.72 -16.30 -0.42
CA LEU A 175 9.20 -17.57 0.11
C LEU A 175 10.59 -17.96 -0.40
N LYS A 176 10.99 -17.50 -1.59
CA LYS A 176 12.32 -17.76 -2.16
C LYS A 176 13.43 -16.96 -1.49
N ASP A 177 13.07 -15.89 -0.79
CA ASP A 177 14.01 -14.96 -0.15
C ASP A 177 14.05 -15.13 1.38
N LEU A 178 13.30 -16.09 1.92
CA LEU A 178 13.34 -16.45 3.33
C LEU A 178 14.68 -17.09 3.70
N LYS A 179 15.40 -16.45 4.63
CA LYS A 179 16.63 -16.98 5.21
C LYS A 179 16.37 -17.43 6.63
N LYS A 180 16.74 -18.68 6.95
CA LYS A 180 16.77 -19.15 8.35
C LYS A 180 18.00 -18.55 9.02
N GLY A 181 17.79 -17.78 10.06
CA GLY A 181 18.85 -17.13 10.82
C GLY A 181 18.38 -16.75 12.21
N VAL A 182 19.32 -16.30 13.03
CA VAL A 182 19.03 -15.73 14.35
C VAL A 182 19.12 -14.21 14.24
N VAL A 183 18.06 -13.55 14.69
CA VAL A 183 18.03 -12.10 14.90
C VAL A 183 18.04 -11.87 16.40
N ALA A 184 18.96 -11.04 16.88
CA ALA A 184 19.01 -10.59 18.26
C ALA A 184 18.55 -9.14 18.33
N ILE A 185 17.56 -8.86 19.19
CA ILE A 185 17.04 -7.52 19.41
C ILE A 185 17.21 -7.21 20.89
N ASP A 186 18.10 -6.26 21.20
CA ASP A 186 18.16 -5.67 22.53
C ASP A 186 17.22 -4.47 22.57
N PHE A 187 16.07 -4.68 23.22
CA PHE A 187 15.06 -3.65 23.40
C PHE A 187 15.35 -2.88 24.70
N GLY A 188 16.16 -1.83 24.61
CA GLY A 188 16.51 -0.98 25.74
C GLY A 188 15.42 0.03 26.09
N THR A 189 15.67 0.83 27.13
CA THR A 189 14.74 1.88 27.57
C THR A 189 14.85 3.15 26.73
N LYS A 190 16.06 3.46 26.24
CA LYS A 190 16.35 4.67 25.45
C LYS A 190 16.60 4.35 23.99
N SER A 191 17.28 3.25 23.73
CA SER A 191 17.64 2.77 22.41
C SER A 191 17.41 1.28 22.28
N THR A 192 17.21 0.86 21.03
CA THR A 192 17.03 -0.52 20.59
C THR A 192 18.14 -0.83 19.60
N THR A 193 18.82 -1.95 19.79
CA THR A 193 19.84 -2.43 18.84
C THR A 193 19.40 -3.78 18.31
N ALA A 194 19.42 -3.93 16.99
CA ALA A 194 19.12 -5.18 16.31
C ALA A 194 20.36 -5.70 15.58
N SER A 195 20.55 -7.01 15.59
CA SER A 195 21.59 -7.67 14.82
C SER A 195 21.10 -8.97 14.21
N TYR A 196 21.71 -9.39 13.11
CA TYR A 196 21.44 -10.68 12.47
C TYR A 196 22.77 -11.35 12.09
N MET A 197 22.74 -12.67 11.97
CA MET A 197 23.85 -13.43 11.40
C MET A 197 23.69 -13.52 9.89
N ASP A 198 24.71 -13.09 9.13
CA ASP A 198 24.72 -13.23 7.68
C ASP A 198 25.09 -14.65 7.22
N GLU A 199 25.06 -14.89 5.90
CA GLU A 199 25.35 -16.20 5.29
C GLU A 199 26.77 -16.72 5.56
N THR A 200 27.70 -15.83 5.93
CA THR A 200 29.08 -16.18 6.28
C THR A 200 29.26 -16.52 7.75
N GLY A 201 28.18 -16.39 8.55
CA GLY A 201 28.21 -16.54 10.00
C GLY A 201 28.65 -15.26 10.74
N THR A 202 28.77 -14.13 10.04
CA THR A 202 29.18 -12.85 10.64
C THR A 202 27.96 -12.11 11.19
N TYR A 203 28.06 -11.63 12.43
CA TYR A 203 27.01 -10.79 13.03
C TYR A 203 27.06 -9.37 12.47
N ARG A 204 25.92 -8.87 12.00
CA ARG A 204 25.74 -7.53 11.45
C ARG A 204 24.69 -6.76 12.25
N LEU A 205 24.99 -5.51 12.58
CA LEU A 205 24.04 -4.59 13.20
C LEU A 205 23.07 -4.01 12.15
N LEU A 206 21.86 -3.68 12.60
CA LEU A 206 20.81 -3.06 11.79
C LEU A 206 20.53 -1.64 12.27
N SER A 207 20.56 -0.70 11.32
CA SER A 207 20.03 0.65 11.49
C SER A 207 18.52 0.62 11.17
N ILE A 208 17.71 1.19 12.05
CA ILE A 208 16.25 1.22 11.99
C ILE A 208 15.81 2.68 12.00
N GLY A 209 15.15 3.11 10.92
CA GLY A 209 14.62 4.47 10.80
C GLY A 209 15.70 5.57 10.82
N GLY A 210 16.97 5.22 10.63
CA GLY A 210 18.09 6.14 10.45
C GLY A 210 18.68 6.05 9.04
N ASP A 211 19.59 6.97 8.72
CA ASP A 211 20.34 6.92 7.45
C ASP A 211 21.28 5.70 7.46
N VAL A 212 21.02 4.74 6.58
CA VAL A 212 21.82 3.51 6.47
C VAL A 212 23.24 3.79 5.98
N ASP A 213 23.43 4.89 5.25
CA ASP A 213 24.72 5.29 4.67
C ASP A 213 25.56 6.16 5.64
N ASP A 214 25.05 6.50 6.82
CA ASP A 214 25.81 7.22 7.86
C ASP A 214 27.07 6.41 8.26
N ALA A 215 28.21 7.07 8.40
CA ALA A 215 29.46 6.41 8.81
C ALA A 215 29.54 6.19 10.34
N SER A 216 28.69 6.86 11.12
CA SER A 216 28.67 6.77 12.59
C SER A 216 28.16 5.41 13.07
N LEU A 217 28.73 4.91 14.17
CA LEU A 217 28.20 3.73 14.88
C LEU A 217 26.89 4.04 15.61
N GLU A 218 26.61 5.32 15.88
CA GLU A 218 25.37 5.75 16.56
C GLU A 218 24.11 5.40 15.77
N LYS A 219 24.23 5.20 14.44
CA LYS A 219 23.10 4.75 13.60
C LYS A 219 22.54 3.37 13.96
N TYR A 220 23.29 2.58 14.74
CA TYR A 220 22.83 1.27 15.23
C TYR A 220 22.18 1.35 16.62
N GLU A 221 22.21 2.52 17.27
CA GLU A 221 21.49 2.81 18.50
C GLU A 221 20.15 3.51 18.19
N ASN A 222 19.16 2.70 17.81
CA ASN A 222 17.89 3.23 17.33
C ASN A 222 17.05 3.74 18.50
N PRO A 223 16.65 5.03 18.58
CA PRO A 223 15.84 5.52 19.68
C PRO A 223 14.57 4.68 19.88
N THR A 224 14.26 4.29 21.11
CA THR A 224 13.04 3.53 21.41
C THR A 224 11.85 4.47 21.50
N ILE A 225 11.51 5.13 20.40
CA ILE A 225 10.44 6.13 20.29
C ILE A 225 9.63 5.90 19.01
N MET A 226 8.33 6.16 19.09
CA MET A 226 7.42 6.19 17.94
C MET A 226 6.59 7.47 17.98
N GLU A 227 6.15 7.96 16.83
CA GLU A 227 5.23 9.08 16.68
C GLU A 227 3.97 8.61 15.95
N PHE A 228 2.81 8.76 16.59
CA PHE A 228 1.51 8.56 15.94
C PHE A 228 1.09 9.84 15.23
N ARG A 229 0.91 9.75 13.90
CA ARG A 229 0.55 10.90 13.06
C ARG A 229 -0.86 10.73 12.49
N TYR A 230 -1.14 9.57 11.89
CA TYR A 230 -2.46 9.21 11.38
C TYR A 230 -2.73 7.72 11.63
N LYS A 231 -3.13 7.37 12.87
CA LYS A 231 -3.18 5.94 13.27
C LYS A 231 -4.19 5.14 12.45
N GLU A 232 -5.29 5.77 12.03
CA GLU A 232 -6.38 5.10 11.30
C GLU A 232 -5.94 4.77 9.87
N ASN A 233 -5.20 5.67 9.23
CA ASN A 233 -4.56 5.39 7.94
C ASN A 233 -3.61 4.19 8.04
N PHE A 234 -2.70 4.23 9.03
CA PHE A 234 -1.78 3.12 9.26
C PHE A 234 -2.53 1.80 9.52
N ARG A 235 -3.52 1.81 10.42
CA ARG A 235 -4.28 0.60 10.78
C ARG A 235 -5.03 0.02 9.58
N ASN A 236 -5.66 0.87 8.78
CA ASN A 236 -6.38 0.45 7.58
C ASN A 236 -5.42 -0.16 6.55
N ALA A 237 -4.26 0.49 6.30
CA ALA A 237 -3.25 -0.03 5.39
C ALA A 237 -2.59 -1.32 5.90
N TYR A 238 -2.33 -1.41 7.21
CA TYR A 238 -1.73 -2.57 7.86
C TYR A 238 -2.62 -3.81 7.78
N ASN A 239 -3.93 -3.63 7.96
CA ASN A 239 -4.90 -4.73 7.94
C ASN A 239 -5.42 -5.07 6.53
N ALA A 240 -4.97 -4.35 5.50
CA ALA A 240 -5.50 -4.54 4.15
C ALA A 240 -5.01 -5.85 3.48
N LEU A 241 -3.89 -6.40 3.94
CA LEU A 241 -3.31 -7.65 3.45
C LEU A 241 -2.79 -8.49 4.63
N ASP A 242 -2.92 -9.81 4.55
CA ASP A 242 -2.37 -10.74 5.55
C ASP A 242 -0.83 -10.84 5.52
N HIS A 243 -0.21 -10.27 4.47
CA HIS A 243 1.22 -10.25 4.25
C HIS A 243 1.72 -8.80 4.27
N ARG A 244 2.75 -8.46 3.49
CA ARG A 244 3.35 -7.12 3.49
C ARG A 244 2.28 -6.04 3.26
N PRO A 245 2.08 -5.10 4.21
CA PRO A 245 1.10 -4.04 4.05
C PRO A 245 1.67 -2.84 3.28
N PHE A 246 0.80 -2.11 2.59
CA PHE A 246 1.12 -0.86 1.89
C PHE A 246 0.95 0.36 2.81
N THR A 247 1.62 0.35 3.96
CA THR A 247 1.62 1.49 4.90
C THR A 247 2.33 2.70 4.31
N GLU A 248 2.17 3.86 4.93
CA GLU A 248 2.97 5.05 4.65
C GLU A 248 3.75 5.47 5.91
N LYS A 249 5.05 5.74 5.75
CA LYS A 249 5.92 6.12 6.87
C LYS A 249 5.45 7.37 7.62
N ASN A 250 4.70 8.24 6.94
CA ASN A 250 4.17 9.49 7.51
C ASN A 250 2.93 9.26 8.39
N ASP A 251 2.34 8.06 8.40
CA ASP A 251 1.23 7.72 9.28
C ASP A 251 1.73 7.35 10.69
N ILE A 252 2.86 6.65 10.77
CA ILE A 252 3.59 6.34 12.00
C ILE A 252 5.09 6.38 11.72
N GLU A 253 5.80 7.22 12.46
CA GLU A 253 7.26 7.30 12.41
C GLU A 253 7.89 6.59 13.62
N VAL A 254 9.11 6.07 13.46
CA VAL A 254 9.83 5.34 14.52
C VAL A 254 11.29 5.79 14.59
N ALA A 255 11.93 5.49 15.72
CA ALA A 255 13.35 5.67 15.93
C ALA A 255 13.85 7.10 15.63
N HIS A 256 14.86 7.25 14.77
CA HIS A 256 15.47 8.55 14.51
C HIS A 256 14.51 9.54 13.84
N GLU A 257 13.60 9.09 12.97
CA GLU A 257 12.58 9.98 12.36
C GLU A 257 11.63 10.56 13.42
N ALA A 258 11.05 9.71 14.27
CA ALA A 258 10.22 10.18 15.38
C ALA A 258 11.02 11.06 16.37
N GLN A 259 12.28 10.75 16.64
CA GLN A 259 13.13 11.55 17.51
C GLN A 259 13.38 12.96 16.94
N LYS A 260 13.55 13.11 15.62
CA LYS A 260 13.71 14.43 14.97
C LYS A 260 12.49 15.33 15.16
N ASN A 261 11.29 14.73 15.23
CA ASN A 261 10.04 15.46 15.35
C ASN A 261 9.66 15.83 16.80
N ALA A 262 10.28 15.21 17.81
CA ALA A 262 9.95 15.44 19.21
C ALA A 262 10.36 16.82 19.78
N PRO A 263 11.53 17.41 19.43
CA PRO A 263 11.96 18.70 19.95
C PRO A 263 10.97 19.83 19.64
N GLY A 264 10.64 20.63 20.66
CA GLY A 264 9.78 21.81 20.51
C GLY A 264 8.28 21.54 20.50
N VAL A 265 7.86 20.27 20.53
CA VAL A 265 6.46 19.86 20.72
C VAL A 265 5.98 20.24 22.13
N LYS A 266 4.75 20.74 22.24
CA LYS A 266 4.19 21.27 23.49
C LYS A 266 2.75 20.78 23.72
N GLY A 267 2.32 20.83 24.97
CA GLY A 267 0.94 20.54 25.34
C GLY A 267 0.54 19.11 24.98
N ASN A 268 -0.67 18.96 24.42
CA ASN A 268 -1.24 17.64 24.12
C ASN A 268 -0.53 16.91 22.98
N ASP A 269 0.21 17.62 22.12
CA ASP A 269 0.94 16.98 21.02
C ASP A 269 2.10 16.10 21.51
N LEU A 270 2.50 16.23 22.78
CA LEU A 270 3.45 15.30 23.42
C LEU A 270 2.89 13.87 23.49
N TYR A 271 1.57 13.69 23.57
CA TYR A 271 0.91 12.38 23.57
C TYR A 271 0.93 11.68 22.20
N ARG A 272 1.46 12.33 21.16
CA ARG A 272 1.77 11.68 19.88
C ARG A 272 3.00 10.78 19.97
N PHE A 273 3.89 11.03 20.93
CA PHE A 273 5.14 10.30 21.06
C PHE A 273 5.05 9.21 22.11
N PHE A 274 5.56 8.03 21.75
CA PHE A 274 5.63 6.88 22.65
C PHE A 274 7.07 6.40 22.83
N SER A 275 7.68 6.77 23.95
CA SER A 275 9.06 6.40 24.30
C SER A 275 9.17 5.36 25.42
N GLN A 276 8.04 4.94 25.99
CA GLN A 276 7.98 4.00 27.12
C GLN A 276 7.50 2.61 26.71
N LEU A 277 7.75 2.22 25.45
CA LEU A 277 7.25 0.98 24.86
C LEU A 277 7.68 -0.26 25.67
N LYS A 278 8.90 -0.26 26.21
CA LYS A 278 9.39 -1.37 27.05
C LYS A 278 8.63 -1.46 28.38
N GLN A 279 8.41 -0.34 29.07
CA GLN A 279 7.68 -0.33 30.35
C GLN A 279 6.23 -0.75 30.13
N TRP A 280 5.60 -0.22 29.09
CA TRP A 280 4.22 -0.56 28.74
C TRP A 280 4.07 -2.04 28.34
N ALA A 281 5.03 -2.60 27.61
CA ALA A 281 5.06 -4.04 27.30
C ALA A 281 5.12 -4.92 28.55
N GLY A 282 5.62 -4.41 29.69
CA GLY A 282 5.63 -5.09 30.99
C GLY A 282 4.44 -4.76 31.91
N ALA A 283 3.66 -3.72 31.60
CA ALA A 283 2.54 -3.24 32.43
C ALA A 283 1.18 -3.56 31.78
N ASP A 284 0.13 -3.75 32.58
CA ASP A 284 -1.25 -3.97 32.09
C ASP A 284 -2.09 -2.68 32.13
N GLU A 285 -1.43 -1.56 31.85
CA GLU A 285 -2.03 -0.23 31.97
C GLU A 285 -2.57 0.29 30.64
N LYS A 286 -3.75 0.93 30.74
CA LYS A 286 -4.30 1.73 29.66
C LYS A 286 -3.43 2.98 29.50
N GLN A 287 -2.92 3.23 28.29
CA GLN A 287 -2.16 4.43 27.98
C GLN A 287 -2.90 5.27 26.94
N ASN A 288 -3.04 6.56 27.22
CA ASN A 288 -3.69 7.50 26.31
C ASN A 288 -2.65 8.10 25.36
N PHE A 289 -3.04 8.26 24.11
CA PHE A 289 -2.25 8.80 23.02
C PHE A 289 -3.09 9.79 22.23
N ARG A 290 -2.42 10.48 21.31
CA ARG A 290 -3.02 11.38 20.35
C ARG A 290 -2.34 11.17 19.00
N ASP A 291 -3.05 11.37 17.90
CA ASP A 291 -2.43 11.56 16.59
C ASP A 291 -2.69 13.00 16.08
N LEU A 292 -2.41 13.33 14.83
CA LEU A 292 -2.63 14.69 14.33
C LEU A 292 -4.12 15.07 14.25
N ILE A 293 -5.04 14.11 14.43
CA ILE A 293 -6.47 14.29 14.26
C ILE A 293 -7.20 14.16 15.60
N GLU A 294 -6.99 13.07 16.34
CA GLU A 294 -7.80 12.71 17.49
C GLU A 294 -7.05 11.99 18.62
N ASP A 295 -7.66 11.99 19.81
CA ASP A 295 -7.18 11.27 20.98
C ASP A 295 -7.62 9.80 20.94
N PHE A 296 -6.79 8.90 21.45
CA PHE A 296 -7.07 7.47 21.52
C PHE A 296 -6.34 6.81 22.69
N PHE A 297 -6.49 5.50 22.85
CA PHE A 297 -5.78 4.76 23.89
C PHE A 297 -5.41 3.35 23.42
N PHE A 298 -4.36 2.80 24.01
CA PHE A 298 -4.04 1.38 23.93
C PHE A 298 -4.32 0.67 25.24
N ARG A 299 -4.73 -0.59 25.10
CA ARG A 299 -4.82 -1.57 26.18
C ARG A 299 -4.37 -2.91 25.60
N LYS A 300 -3.57 -3.67 26.34
CA LYS A 300 -3.24 -5.03 25.95
C LYS A 300 -4.51 -5.88 25.82
N LEU A 301 -4.58 -6.63 24.73
CA LEU A 301 -5.55 -7.71 24.57
C LEU A 301 -4.97 -8.95 25.27
N HIS A 302 -5.76 -9.56 26.16
CA HIS A 302 -5.43 -10.82 26.83
C HIS A 302 -5.93 -12.00 26.01
#